data_AF-A0A7V6PXA0-F1
#
_entry.id   AF-A0A7V6PXA0-F1
#
_cell.length_a   1.000
_cell.length_b   1.000
_cell.length_c   1.000
_cell.angle_alpha   90.00
_cell.angle_beta   90.00
_cell.angle_gamma   90.00
#
_symmetry.space_group_name_H-M   'P 1'
#
loop_
_entity.id
_entity.type
_entity.pdbx_description
1 polymer ?
#
loop_
_entity_poly.entity_id
_entity_poly.type
_entity_poly.pdbx_seq_one_letter_code
_entity_poly.pdbx_strand_id
1 'polypeptide(L)'
;MIDPEFITDDQQRRDEKIKLGIMGAGSYYLENVLDPDNAIYKKFKENNPNGEYVAGPRLTQEGYTPAGGRGLPMRGWMKTGILAGSKNIDAALRVLDLICSDEYTMIYNYGIEGKHYVKNPDGTVRVIAKPEEMEAFGINLTHIPVVRTTLALSANENLRNAMLNLSKSSVINMTDKYLVPELEYTRELDDYTREQFSKMIIGNVPIDGGFENYIEELNKRGYKELYEALNKAHKEMQQR
;
A
#
# COMPACT_ATOMS: atom_id res chain seq x y z
N MET A 1 19.67 -11.98 -7.25
CA MET A 1 20.53 -11.31 -6.24
C MET A 1 19.68 -10.27 -5.52
N ILE A 2 19.88 -10.09 -4.22
CA ILE A 2 19.18 -9.10 -3.38
C ILE A 2 20.15 -7.95 -3.10
N ASP A 3 19.62 -6.72 -3.02
CA ASP A 3 20.39 -5.54 -2.61
C ASP A 3 21.06 -5.79 -1.24
N PRO A 4 22.39 -5.68 -1.10
CA PRO A 4 23.06 -5.92 0.19
C PRO A 4 22.60 -4.97 1.30
N GLU A 5 22.04 -3.82 0.96
CA GLU A 5 21.54 -2.83 1.92
C GLU A 5 20.06 -3.01 2.24
N PHE A 6 19.36 -4.05 1.74
CA PHE A 6 17.90 -4.17 1.85
C PHE A 6 17.34 -4.07 3.28
N ILE A 7 18.15 -4.41 4.30
CA ILE A 7 17.79 -4.31 5.71
C ILE A 7 17.86 -2.85 6.20
N THR A 8 18.85 -2.11 5.72
CA THR A 8 19.15 -0.73 6.14
C THR A 8 18.59 0.32 5.19
N ASP A 9 17.95 -0.10 4.11
CA ASP A 9 17.41 0.79 3.08
C ASP A 9 16.15 1.51 3.58
N ASP A 10 16.03 2.78 3.24
CA ASP A 10 14.86 3.60 3.54
C ASP A 10 14.17 4.06 2.24
N GLN A 11 13.05 4.76 2.37
CA GLN A 11 12.33 5.23 1.18
C GLN A 11 13.19 6.17 0.34
N GLN A 12 13.92 7.10 0.96
CA GLN A 12 14.72 8.09 0.25
C GLN A 12 15.85 7.43 -0.55
N ARG A 13 16.58 6.49 0.06
CA ARG A 13 17.63 5.73 -0.62
C ARG A 13 17.08 4.87 -1.74
N ARG A 14 15.93 4.21 -1.56
CA ARG A 14 15.24 3.50 -2.65
C ARG A 14 14.85 4.43 -3.79
N ASP A 15 14.34 5.62 -3.49
CA ASP A 15 14.01 6.62 -4.50
C ASP A 15 15.25 7.02 -5.31
N GLU A 16 16.39 7.27 -4.65
CA GLU A 16 17.65 7.55 -5.33
C GLU A 16 18.14 6.38 -6.20
N LYS A 17 18.02 5.14 -5.70
CA LYS A 17 18.37 3.93 -6.48
C LYS A 17 17.52 3.81 -7.76
N ILE A 18 16.24 4.14 -7.68
CA ILE A 18 15.34 4.18 -8.85
C ILE A 18 15.73 5.32 -9.80
N LYS A 19 15.95 6.54 -9.30
CA LYS A 19 16.35 7.70 -10.12
C LYS A 19 17.67 7.44 -10.86
N LEU A 20 18.60 6.71 -10.25
CA LEU A 20 19.88 6.34 -10.86
C LEU A 20 19.78 5.12 -11.80
N GLY A 21 18.67 4.36 -11.77
CA GLY A 21 18.49 3.17 -12.59
C GLY A 21 19.30 1.96 -12.12
N ILE A 22 19.74 1.94 -10.85
CA ILE A 22 20.56 0.85 -10.29
C ILE A 22 19.72 -0.27 -9.68
N MET A 23 18.45 -0.02 -9.37
CA MET A 23 17.50 -1.07 -8.96
C MET A 23 16.88 -1.72 -10.22
N GLY A 24 17.24 -2.97 -10.52
CA GLY A 24 16.72 -3.69 -11.69
C GLY A 24 15.33 -4.32 -11.51
N ALA A 25 15.00 -4.75 -10.30
CA ALA A 25 13.69 -5.30 -9.94
C ALA A 25 13.41 -5.12 -8.45
N GLY A 26 12.15 -4.87 -8.08
CA GLY A 26 11.76 -4.67 -6.69
C GLY A 26 10.26 -4.41 -6.51
N SER A 27 9.82 -4.31 -5.26
CA SER A 27 8.49 -3.80 -4.93
C SER A 27 8.57 -2.30 -4.72
N TYR A 28 7.74 -1.55 -5.44
CA TYR A 28 7.74 -0.10 -5.41
C TYR A 28 6.38 0.46 -5.88
N TYR A 29 6.15 1.75 -5.63
CA TYR A 29 4.94 2.45 -6.06
C TYR A 29 4.90 2.55 -7.60
N LEU A 30 3.88 1.96 -8.22
CA LEU A 30 3.76 1.92 -9.69
C LEU A 30 3.69 3.32 -10.29
N GLU A 31 3.01 4.26 -9.62
CA GLU A 31 2.90 5.66 -10.00
C GLU A 31 4.26 6.36 -10.07
N ASN A 32 5.25 5.93 -9.27
CA ASN A 32 6.56 6.56 -9.26
C ASN A 32 7.45 6.12 -10.43
N VAL A 33 7.11 5.00 -11.09
CA VAL A 33 7.95 4.38 -12.14
C VAL A 33 7.24 4.17 -13.47
N LEU A 34 5.92 4.37 -13.54
CA LEU A 34 5.12 4.23 -14.77
C LEU A 34 4.38 5.52 -15.15
N ASP A 35 4.47 6.57 -14.34
CA ASP A 35 3.89 7.87 -14.67
C ASP A 35 4.96 8.83 -15.24
N PRO A 36 4.89 9.18 -16.55
CA PRO A 36 5.78 10.15 -17.18
C PRO A 36 5.83 11.50 -16.46
N ASP A 37 4.76 11.87 -15.73
CA ASP A 37 4.70 13.14 -15.05
C ASP A 37 5.29 13.15 -13.63
N ASN A 38 5.54 11.96 -13.06
CA ASN A 38 6.11 11.82 -11.73
C ASN A 38 7.58 12.27 -11.69
N ALA A 39 7.96 13.00 -10.65
CA ALA A 39 9.30 13.55 -10.48
C ALA A 39 10.40 12.46 -10.43
N ILE A 40 10.10 11.30 -9.84
CA ILE A 40 11.05 10.17 -9.75
C ILE A 40 11.28 9.58 -11.14
N TYR A 41 10.22 9.33 -11.89
CA TYR A 41 10.32 8.79 -13.25
C TYR A 41 11.01 9.76 -14.22
N LYS A 42 10.69 11.06 -14.15
CA LYS A 42 11.38 12.10 -14.93
C LYS A 42 12.89 12.06 -14.70
N LYS A 43 13.31 12.02 -13.42
CA LYS A 43 14.73 11.94 -13.07
C LYS A 43 15.38 10.63 -13.53
N PHE A 44 14.66 9.51 -13.44
CA PHE A 44 15.10 8.24 -14.00
C PHE A 44 15.37 8.34 -15.50
N LYS A 45 14.44 8.89 -16.29
CA LYS A 45 14.61 9.06 -17.75
C LYS A 45 15.72 10.05 -18.12
N GLU A 46 15.94 11.11 -17.33
CA GLU A 46 17.08 12.01 -17.50
C GLU A 46 18.41 11.28 -17.38
N ASN A 47 18.56 10.43 -16.37
CA ASN A 47 19.78 9.66 -16.11
C ASN A 47 19.90 8.43 -17.03
N ASN A 48 18.76 7.87 -17.46
CA ASN A 48 18.66 6.63 -18.22
C ASN A 48 17.70 6.80 -19.42
N PRO A 49 18.09 7.52 -20.50
CA PRO A 49 17.17 7.86 -21.60
C PRO A 49 16.53 6.65 -22.30
N ASN A 50 17.25 5.53 -22.36
CA ASN A 50 16.77 4.27 -22.95
C ASN A 50 16.26 3.26 -21.91
N GLY A 51 16.35 3.59 -20.62
CA GLY A 51 15.88 2.73 -19.54
C GLY A 51 14.37 2.76 -19.44
N GLU A 52 13.78 1.60 -19.12
CA GLU A 52 12.34 1.45 -18.95
C GLU A 52 12.07 0.57 -17.72
N TYR A 53 11.13 1.03 -16.87
CA TYR A 53 10.53 0.19 -15.84
C TYR A 53 9.19 -0.33 -16.34
N VAL A 54 8.89 -1.58 -16.02
CA VAL A 54 7.62 -2.22 -16.37
C VAL A 54 7.03 -2.89 -15.13
N ALA A 55 5.71 -2.93 -15.05
CA ALA A 55 5.06 -3.80 -14.07
C ALA A 55 5.36 -5.26 -14.42
N GLY A 56 6.16 -5.93 -13.59
CA GLY A 56 6.51 -7.33 -13.77
C GLY A 56 5.28 -8.24 -13.69
N PRO A 57 5.28 -9.40 -14.37
CA PRO A 57 4.21 -10.38 -14.23
C PRO A 57 4.20 -10.97 -12.82
N ARG A 58 3.07 -11.57 -12.42
CA ARG A 58 3.03 -12.40 -11.22
C ARG A 58 4.01 -13.57 -11.38
N LEU A 59 4.93 -13.70 -10.44
CA LEU A 59 5.88 -14.82 -10.44
C LEU A 59 5.15 -16.11 -10.03
N THR A 60 5.27 -17.14 -10.87
CA THR A 60 4.66 -18.46 -10.66
C THR A 60 5.74 -19.54 -10.66
N GLN A 61 5.58 -20.56 -9.83
CA GLN A 61 6.43 -21.75 -9.83
C GLN A 61 5.55 -22.99 -9.66
N GLU A 62 5.85 -24.05 -10.41
CA GLU A 62 5.12 -25.32 -10.30
C GLU A 62 5.18 -25.86 -8.87
N GLY A 63 4.02 -26.32 -8.36
CA GLY A 63 3.89 -26.80 -6.99
C GLY A 63 3.78 -25.71 -5.92
N TYR A 64 3.90 -24.43 -6.27
CA TYR A 64 3.76 -23.31 -5.35
C TYR A 64 2.54 -22.46 -5.66
N THR A 65 1.86 -22.02 -4.59
CA THR A 65 0.85 -20.96 -4.74
C THR A 65 1.58 -19.66 -5.09
N PRO A 66 1.30 -19.04 -6.25
CA PRO A 66 2.04 -17.86 -6.66
C PRO A 66 1.88 -16.75 -5.62
N ALA A 67 2.98 -16.06 -5.29
CA ALA A 67 2.89 -14.85 -4.49
C ALA A 67 2.07 -13.81 -5.28
N GLY A 68 0.94 -13.36 -4.72
CA GLY A 68 0.19 -12.24 -5.27
C GLY A 68 0.59 -10.96 -4.54
N GLY A 69 0.35 -9.81 -5.17
CA GLY A 69 0.34 -8.55 -4.43
C GLY A 69 -0.65 -8.66 -3.28
N ARG A 70 -0.23 -8.32 -2.05
CA ARG A 70 -1.16 -8.25 -0.92
C ARG A 70 -2.08 -7.06 -1.17
N GLY A 71 -3.37 -7.33 -1.40
CA GLY A 71 -4.37 -6.26 -1.43
C GLY A 71 -4.42 -5.54 -0.07
N LEU A 72 -4.77 -4.25 -0.06
CA LEU A 72 -5.06 -3.55 1.19
C LEU A 72 -6.15 -4.30 1.97
N PRO A 73 -6.07 -4.37 3.31
CA PRO A 73 -7.08 -5.05 4.09
C PRO A 73 -8.43 -4.37 3.86
N MET A 74 -9.53 -5.14 3.79
CA MET A 74 -10.88 -4.57 3.64
C MET A 74 -11.24 -3.57 4.75
N ARG A 75 -10.52 -3.61 5.89
CA ARG A 75 -10.67 -2.67 7.01
C ARG A 75 -10.01 -1.31 6.81
N GLY A 76 -9.23 -1.14 5.75
CA GLY A 76 -8.34 0.00 5.58
C GLY A 76 -7.14 -0.05 6.53
N TRP A 77 -6.08 0.67 6.18
CA TRP A 77 -4.89 0.84 7.02
C TRP A 77 -5.14 1.85 8.15
N MET A 78 -6.00 2.83 7.92
CA MET A 78 -6.29 3.90 8.85
C MET A 78 -7.80 3.98 9.08
N LYS A 79 -8.19 4.38 10.31
CA LYS A 79 -9.59 4.51 10.72
C LYS A 79 -9.83 5.94 11.20
N THR A 80 -10.93 6.53 10.76
CA THR A 80 -11.42 7.81 11.28
C THR A 80 -12.57 7.54 12.24
N GLY A 81 -12.54 8.14 13.43
CA GLY A 81 -13.55 7.92 14.46
C GLY A 81 -13.98 9.22 15.15
N ILE A 82 -15.19 9.21 15.72
CA ILE A 82 -15.72 10.31 16.55
C ILE A 82 -15.45 9.96 18.01
N LEU A 83 -14.86 10.89 18.76
CA LEU A 83 -14.63 10.70 20.19
C LEU A 83 -15.96 10.51 20.93
N ALA A 84 -16.00 9.55 21.86
CA ALA A 84 -17.22 9.24 22.62
C ALA A 84 -17.81 10.44 23.37
N GLY A 85 -16.96 11.40 23.80
CA GLY A 85 -17.39 12.62 24.47
C GLY A 85 -17.71 13.81 23.53
N SER A 86 -17.80 13.60 22.22
CA SER A 86 -18.08 14.68 21.27
C SER A 86 -19.46 15.27 21.52
N LYS A 87 -19.53 16.59 21.69
CA LYS A 87 -20.80 17.32 21.85
C LYS A 87 -21.51 17.57 20.50
N ASN A 88 -20.85 17.26 19.39
CA ASN A 88 -21.29 17.62 18.04
C ASN A 88 -21.29 16.40 17.10
N ILE A 89 -21.89 15.29 17.54
CA ILE A 89 -21.90 14.02 16.79
C ILE A 89 -22.50 14.21 15.39
N ASP A 90 -23.65 14.86 15.27
CA ASP A 90 -24.31 15.07 13.97
C ASP A 90 -23.47 15.90 13.00
N ALA A 91 -22.78 16.93 13.51
CA ALA A 91 -21.89 17.74 12.68
C ALA A 91 -20.68 16.91 12.20
N ALA A 92 -20.11 16.09 13.09
CA ALA A 92 -19.01 15.21 12.72
C ALA A 92 -19.44 14.17 11.69
N LEU A 93 -20.62 13.57 11.82
CA LEU A 93 -21.18 12.64 10.82
C LEU A 93 -21.38 13.31 9.46
N ARG A 94 -21.89 14.54 9.40
CA ARG A 94 -22.01 15.29 8.14
C ARG A 94 -20.67 15.55 7.47
N VAL A 95 -19.62 15.83 8.25
CA VAL A 95 -18.27 15.98 7.70
C VAL A 95 -17.77 14.64 7.16
N LEU A 96 -17.94 13.54 7.91
CA LEU A 96 -17.54 12.19 7.46
C LEU A 96 -18.27 11.76 6.17
N ASP A 97 -19.55 12.09 6.05
CA ASP A 97 -20.34 11.85 4.84
C ASP A 97 -19.81 12.67 3.66
N LEU A 98 -19.63 13.98 3.85
CA LEU A 98 -19.08 14.87 2.82
C LEU A 98 -17.72 14.39 2.31
N ILE A 99 -16.79 14.04 3.20
CA ILE A 99 -15.44 13.64 2.79
C ILE A 99 -15.38 12.28 2.09
N CYS A 100 -16.43 11.46 2.20
CA CYS A 100 -16.58 10.22 1.44
C CYS A 100 -17.28 10.43 0.09
N SER A 101 -17.80 11.62 -0.20
CA SER A 101 -18.46 11.93 -1.47
C SER A 101 -17.46 12.05 -2.62
N ASP A 102 -17.88 11.67 -3.83
CA ASP A 102 -17.06 11.85 -5.03
C ASP A 102 -16.71 13.33 -5.28
N GLU A 103 -17.62 14.26 -4.95
CA GLU A 103 -17.35 15.69 -5.05
C GLU A 103 -16.15 16.09 -4.20
N TYR A 104 -16.14 15.68 -2.93
CA TYR A 104 -15.02 16.00 -2.05
C TYR A 104 -13.75 15.26 -2.47
N THR A 105 -13.82 13.98 -2.86
CA THR A 105 -12.61 13.26 -3.29
C THR A 105 -11.98 13.88 -4.54
N MET A 106 -12.77 14.45 -5.45
CA MET A 106 -12.27 15.24 -6.58
C MET A 106 -11.56 16.52 -6.13
N ILE A 107 -12.18 17.32 -5.26
CA ILE A 107 -11.58 18.55 -4.72
C ILE A 107 -10.28 18.22 -3.96
N TYR A 108 -10.32 17.15 -3.17
CA TYR A 108 -9.21 16.72 -2.34
C TYR A 108 -8.02 16.20 -3.15
N ASN A 109 -8.26 15.45 -4.23
CA ASN A 109 -7.19 14.88 -5.06
C ASN A 109 -6.70 15.85 -6.15
N TYR A 110 -7.59 16.69 -6.69
CA TYR A 110 -7.34 17.44 -7.92
C TYR A 110 -7.69 18.93 -7.83
N GLY A 111 -8.39 19.38 -6.80
CA GLY A 111 -8.81 20.77 -6.64
C GLY A 111 -10.06 21.13 -7.44
N ILE A 112 -10.13 22.39 -7.87
CA ILE A 112 -11.23 22.95 -8.66
C ILE A 112 -11.07 22.67 -10.17
N GLU A 113 -12.10 22.13 -10.82
CA GLU A 113 -12.16 21.91 -12.27
C GLU A 113 -12.00 23.21 -13.06
N GLY A 114 -11.25 23.18 -14.16
CA GLY A 114 -10.93 24.34 -15.00
C GLY A 114 -9.83 25.24 -14.43
N LYS A 115 -9.52 25.15 -13.13
CA LYS A 115 -8.40 25.86 -12.49
C LYS A 115 -7.20 24.95 -12.24
N HIS A 116 -7.43 23.78 -11.64
CA HIS A 116 -6.36 22.88 -11.21
C HIS A 116 -6.30 21.60 -12.03
N TYR A 117 -7.43 21.15 -12.58
CA TYR A 117 -7.51 20.02 -13.49
C TYR A 117 -8.59 20.23 -14.55
N VAL A 118 -8.54 19.44 -15.62
CA VAL A 118 -9.63 19.31 -16.60
C VAL A 118 -10.06 17.85 -16.72
N LYS A 119 -11.36 17.62 -16.95
CA LYS A 119 -11.87 16.28 -17.29
C LYS A 119 -11.68 16.01 -18.77
N ASN A 120 -11.20 14.81 -19.08
CA ASN A 120 -11.14 14.29 -20.44
C ASN A 120 -12.49 13.62 -20.80
N PRO A 121 -12.79 13.43 -22.10
CA PRO A 121 -14.03 12.77 -22.53
C PRO A 121 -14.21 11.33 -22.04
N ASP A 122 -13.12 10.63 -21.72
CA ASP A 122 -13.12 9.26 -21.20
C ASP A 122 -13.33 9.17 -19.67
N GLY A 123 -13.55 10.32 -19.00
CA GLY A 123 -13.73 10.42 -17.57
C GLY A 123 -12.42 10.51 -16.76
N THR A 124 -11.25 10.41 -17.40
CA THR A 124 -9.98 10.70 -16.73
C THR A 124 -9.80 12.19 -16.47
N VAL A 125 -8.82 12.54 -15.63
CA VAL A 125 -8.45 13.94 -15.39
C VAL A 125 -7.02 14.22 -15.80
N ARG A 126 -6.79 15.45 -16.26
CA ARG A 126 -5.45 15.99 -16.47
C ARG A 126 -5.24 17.16 -15.53
N VAL A 127 -4.25 17.04 -14.65
CA VAL A 127 -3.83 18.13 -13.77
C VAL A 127 -3.16 19.21 -14.62
N ILE A 128 -3.56 20.46 -14.41
CA ILE A 128 -3.04 21.65 -15.10
C ILE A 128 -2.40 22.66 -14.16
N ALA A 129 -2.66 22.57 -12.86
CA ALA A 129 -2.03 23.41 -11.85
C ALA A 129 -0.57 22.99 -11.60
N LYS A 130 0.24 23.97 -11.22
CA LYS A 130 1.62 23.75 -10.78
C LYS A 130 1.65 23.23 -9.34
N PRO A 131 2.71 22.52 -8.93
CA PRO A 131 2.83 22.00 -7.56
C PRO A 131 2.58 23.04 -6.46
N GLU A 132 3.06 24.27 -6.63
CA GLU A 132 2.91 25.34 -5.64
C GLU A 132 1.46 25.81 -5.51
N GLU A 133 0.69 25.76 -6.61
CA GLU A 133 -0.75 26.10 -6.59
C GLU A 133 -1.55 25.00 -5.90
N MET A 134 -1.18 23.73 -6.12
CA MET A 134 -1.77 22.58 -5.47
C MET A 134 -1.52 22.62 -3.95
N GLU A 135 -0.27 22.92 -3.55
CA GLU A 135 0.12 23.09 -2.15
C GLU A 135 -0.63 24.27 -1.50
N ALA A 136 -0.67 25.43 -2.15
CA ALA A 136 -1.37 26.61 -1.63
C ALA A 136 -2.88 26.40 -1.49
N PHE A 137 -3.49 25.59 -2.36
CA PHE A 137 -4.91 25.20 -2.24
C PHE A 137 -5.15 24.18 -1.11
N GLY A 138 -4.11 23.48 -0.70
CA GLY A 138 -4.17 22.45 0.34
C GLY A 138 -4.43 21.04 -0.18
N ILE A 139 -4.16 20.79 -1.45
CA ILE A 139 -4.29 19.46 -2.05
C ILE A 139 -3.28 18.53 -1.39
N ASN A 140 -3.76 17.39 -0.90
CA ASN A 140 -2.98 16.40 -0.17
C ASN A 140 -2.34 16.89 1.16
N LEU A 141 -2.69 18.08 1.68
CA LEU A 141 -2.15 18.59 2.96
C LEU A 141 -2.72 17.86 4.19
N THR A 142 -3.95 17.37 4.11
CA THR A 142 -4.58 16.60 5.18
C THR A 142 -4.80 15.18 4.70
N HIS A 143 -3.96 14.23 5.10
CA HIS A 143 -4.27 12.81 4.93
C HIS A 143 -5.42 12.44 5.87
N ILE A 144 -6.66 12.80 5.49
CA ILE A 144 -7.83 12.21 6.11
C ILE A 144 -7.99 10.83 5.46
N PRO A 145 -7.89 9.74 6.24
CA PRO A 145 -7.96 8.40 5.70
C PRO A 145 -9.42 8.06 5.42
N VAL A 146 -9.86 8.44 4.24
CA VAL A 146 -11.17 8.10 3.67
C VAL A 146 -10.97 7.39 2.35
N VAL A 147 -12.02 6.70 1.90
CA VAL A 147 -12.00 6.03 0.61
C VAL A 147 -11.81 7.07 -0.49
N ARG A 148 -10.68 6.99 -1.21
CA ARG A 148 -10.37 7.88 -2.34
C ARG A 148 -10.82 7.23 -3.64
N THR A 149 -12.13 7.29 -3.91
CA THR A 149 -12.73 6.70 -5.12
C THR A 149 -12.14 7.24 -6.42
N THR A 150 -11.61 8.46 -6.41
CA THR A 150 -11.14 9.17 -7.61
C THR A 150 -9.63 9.23 -7.76
N LEU A 151 -8.84 8.61 -6.85
CA LEU A 151 -7.37 8.77 -6.80
C LEU A 151 -6.66 8.46 -8.12
N ALA A 152 -7.16 7.48 -8.87
CA ALA A 152 -6.54 6.98 -10.08
C ALA A 152 -7.04 7.66 -11.36
N LEU A 153 -7.88 8.70 -11.30
CA LEU A 153 -8.42 9.35 -12.50
C LEU A 153 -7.34 10.07 -13.31
N SER A 154 -6.24 10.49 -12.70
CA SER A 154 -5.09 11.06 -13.39
C SER A 154 -4.12 10.03 -13.96
N ALA A 155 -4.34 8.74 -13.70
CA ALA A 155 -3.45 7.69 -14.18
C ALA A 155 -3.49 7.61 -15.72
N ASN A 156 -2.31 7.65 -16.33
CA ASN A 156 -2.18 7.36 -17.75
C ASN A 156 -2.57 5.89 -18.06
N GLU A 157 -2.73 5.58 -19.34
CA GLU A 157 -3.17 4.25 -19.78
C GLU A 157 -2.24 3.12 -19.29
N ASN A 158 -0.92 3.32 -19.33
CA ASN A 158 0.04 2.31 -18.89
C ASN A 158 -0.09 2.01 -17.40
N LEU A 159 -0.11 3.05 -16.55
CA LEU A 159 -0.30 2.92 -15.11
C LEU A 159 -1.64 2.26 -14.77
N ARG A 160 -2.72 2.68 -15.44
CA ARG A 160 -4.06 2.10 -15.25
C ARG A 160 -4.09 0.62 -15.63
N ASN A 161 -3.51 0.25 -16.77
CA ASN A 161 -3.43 -1.15 -17.19
C ASN A 161 -2.59 -1.99 -16.23
N ALA A 162 -1.47 -1.45 -15.73
CA ALA A 162 -0.65 -2.08 -14.70
C ALA A 162 -1.43 -2.31 -13.40
N MET A 163 -2.16 -1.31 -12.90
CA MET A 163 -3.02 -1.43 -11.72
C MET A 163 -4.13 -2.47 -11.91
N LEU A 164 -4.79 -2.50 -13.08
CA LEU A 164 -5.82 -3.48 -13.41
C LEU A 164 -5.26 -4.91 -13.50
N ASN A 165 -4.05 -5.08 -14.01
CA ASN A 165 -3.39 -6.38 -14.04
C ASN A 165 -2.94 -6.83 -12.64
N LEU A 166 -2.47 -5.89 -11.82
CA LEU A 166 -2.14 -6.17 -10.43
C LEU A 166 -3.38 -6.56 -9.62
N SER A 167 -4.53 -5.91 -9.83
CA SER A 167 -5.76 -6.24 -9.10
C SER A 167 -6.24 -7.67 -9.39
N LYS A 168 -6.10 -8.14 -10.64
CA LYS A 168 -6.40 -9.54 -11.04
C LYS A 168 -5.46 -10.58 -10.44
N SER A 169 -4.25 -10.19 -10.08
CA SER A 169 -3.22 -11.07 -9.52
C SER A 169 -3.04 -10.91 -8.01
N SER A 170 -3.76 -9.96 -7.40
CA SER A 170 -3.70 -9.70 -5.98
C SER A 170 -4.34 -10.83 -5.18
N VAL A 171 -3.69 -11.19 -4.08
CA VAL A 171 -4.25 -12.10 -3.09
C VAL A 171 -4.72 -11.28 -1.89
N ILE A 172 -5.95 -11.53 -1.45
CA ILE A 172 -6.48 -10.94 -0.22
C ILE A 172 -6.06 -11.87 0.91
N ASN A 173 -5.45 -11.34 1.97
CA ASN A 173 -5.24 -12.13 3.17
C ASN A 173 -6.62 -12.41 3.78
N MET A 174 -7.02 -13.68 3.80
CA MET A 174 -8.35 -14.08 4.28
C MET A 174 -8.57 -13.70 5.74
N THR A 175 -7.51 -13.52 6.53
CA THR A 175 -7.61 -13.05 7.92
C THR A 175 -8.02 -11.59 8.04
N ASP A 176 -7.78 -10.76 7.02
CA ASP A 176 -8.15 -9.34 7.01
C ASP A 176 -9.67 -9.14 7.14
N LYS A 177 -10.47 -10.20 6.89
CA LYS A 177 -11.94 -10.21 7.03
C LYS A 177 -12.42 -10.42 8.48
N TYR A 178 -11.60 -10.98 9.39
CA TYR A 178 -12.02 -11.36 10.75
C TYR A 178 -11.65 -10.34 11.83
N LEU A 179 -12.65 -9.75 12.50
CA LEU A 179 -12.41 -8.76 13.54
C LEU A 179 -12.04 -9.53 14.80
N VAL A 180 -10.74 -9.68 15.05
CA VAL A 180 -10.24 -10.22 16.31
C VAL A 180 -9.89 -9.07 17.25
N PRO A 181 -10.03 -9.23 18.58
CA PRO A 181 -9.47 -8.29 19.54
C PRO A 181 -8.01 -8.03 19.21
N GLU A 182 -7.59 -6.76 19.30
CA GLU A 182 -6.18 -6.42 19.19
C GLU A 182 -5.47 -7.01 20.41
N LEU A 183 -4.62 -8.00 20.16
CA LEU A 183 -3.86 -8.66 21.22
C LEU A 183 -2.59 -7.86 21.46
N GLU A 184 -2.24 -7.65 22.73
CA GLU A 184 -1.15 -6.76 23.16
C GLU A 184 0.20 -7.09 22.50
N TYR A 185 0.41 -8.35 22.12
CA TYR A 185 1.67 -8.88 21.59
C TYR A 185 1.76 -8.88 20.05
N THR A 186 0.72 -8.45 19.31
CA THR A 186 0.70 -8.53 17.84
C THR A 186 1.90 -7.82 17.18
N ARG A 187 2.27 -6.64 17.67
CA ARG A 187 3.45 -5.91 17.19
C ARG A 187 4.76 -6.64 17.48
N GLU A 188 4.90 -7.24 18.65
CA GLU A 188 6.10 -8.00 19.01
C GLU A 188 6.27 -9.26 18.15
N LEU A 189 5.15 -9.91 17.78
CA LEU A 189 5.17 -11.03 16.83
C LEU A 189 5.64 -10.59 15.44
N ASP A 190 5.14 -9.47 14.93
CA ASP A 190 5.54 -8.92 13.63
C ASP A 190 7.02 -8.53 13.61
N ASP A 191 7.51 -7.91 14.69
CA ASP A 191 8.89 -7.49 14.83
C ASP A 191 9.83 -8.71 14.92
N TYR A 192 9.48 -9.71 15.75
CA TYR A 192 10.23 -10.96 15.85
C TYR A 192 10.26 -11.72 14.52
N THR A 193 9.12 -11.81 13.84
CA THR A 193 9.02 -12.44 12.51
C THR A 193 9.96 -11.76 11.52
N ARG A 194 9.88 -10.42 11.40
CA ARG A 194 10.75 -9.65 10.50
C ARG A 194 12.22 -9.88 10.80
N GLU A 195 12.61 -9.86 12.08
CA GLU A 195 13.98 -10.08 12.50
C GLU A 195 14.49 -11.48 12.11
N GLN A 196 13.74 -12.54 12.38
CA GLN A 196 14.15 -13.91 12.07
C GLN A 196 14.28 -14.15 10.57
N PHE A 197 13.30 -13.70 9.77
CA PHE A 197 13.39 -13.81 8.32
C PHE A 197 14.56 -13.00 7.75
N SER A 198 14.84 -11.80 8.27
CA SER A 198 16.04 -11.05 7.87
C SER A 198 17.33 -11.81 8.16
N LYS A 199 17.45 -12.42 9.36
CA LYS A 199 18.61 -13.24 9.73
C LYS A 199 18.77 -14.46 8.83
N MET A 200 17.67 -15.11 8.44
CA MET A 200 17.69 -16.24 7.51
C MET A 200 18.14 -15.81 6.11
N ILE A 201 17.63 -14.68 5.59
CA ILE A 201 17.98 -14.18 4.26
C ILE A 201 19.48 -13.84 4.15
N ILE A 202 20.07 -13.24 5.19
CA ILE A 202 21.50 -12.90 5.21
C ILE A 202 22.41 -14.08 5.62
N GLY A 203 21.84 -15.25 5.91
CA GLY A 203 22.57 -16.45 6.27
C GLY A 203 23.11 -16.51 7.70
N ASN A 204 22.68 -15.59 8.59
CA ASN A 204 23.04 -15.62 10.01
C ASN A 204 22.33 -16.74 10.77
N VAL A 205 21.16 -17.19 10.26
CA VAL A 205 20.41 -18.33 10.78
C VAL A 205 20.14 -19.27 9.60
N PRO A 206 20.46 -20.58 9.69
CA PRO A 206 20.11 -21.51 8.64
C PRO A 206 18.59 -21.64 8.51
N ILE A 207 18.08 -21.81 7.29
CA ILE A 207 16.65 -22.03 7.06
C ILE A 207 16.25 -23.37 7.70
N ASP A 208 17.01 -24.42 7.41
CA ASP A 208 16.81 -25.76 7.96
C ASP A 208 17.06 -25.74 9.49
N GLY A 209 16.06 -26.16 10.27
CA GLY A 209 16.09 -26.13 11.73
C GLY A 209 15.83 -24.75 12.33
N GLY A 210 16.27 -23.67 11.66
CA GLY A 210 16.00 -22.30 12.10
C GLY A 210 14.53 -21.92 11.99
N PHE A 211 13.83 -22.41 10.96
CA PHE A 211 12.39 -22.17 10.81
C PHE A 211 11.58 -22.85 11.92
N GLU A 212 11.92 -24.08 12.29
CA GLU A 212 11.27 -24.80 13.39
C GLU A 212 11.45 -24.07 14.73
N ASN A 213 12.68 -23.62 15.01
CA ASN A 213 12.97 -22.83 16.20
C ASN A 213 12.21 -21.50 16.22
N TYR A 214 12.11 -20.83 15.07
CA TYR A 214 11.29 -19.64 14.90
C TYR A 214 9.83 -19.90 15.26
N ILE A 215 9.23 -20.99 14.76
CA ILE A 215 7.83 -21.35 15.07
C ILE A 215 7.65 -21.66 16.56
N GLU A 216 8.58 -22.39 17.18
CA GLU A 216 8.52 -22.70 18.61
C GLU A 216 8.51 -21.42 19.46
N GLU A 217 9.41 -20.50 19.16
CA GLU A 217 9.54 -19.23 19.87
C GLU A 217 8.38 -18.27 19.57
N LEU A 218 7.90 -18.23 18.33
CA LEU A 218 6.74 -17.44 17.94
C LEU A 218 5.48 -17.89 18.72
N ASN A 219 5.31 -19.21 18.91
CA ASN A 219 4.23 -19.75 19.73
C ASN A 219 4.35 -19.35 21.20
N LYS A 220 5.56 -19.33 21.77
CA LYS A 220 5.80 -18.86 23.15
C LYS A 220 5.46 -17.38 23.34
N ARG A 221 5.50 -16.59 22.26
CA ARG A 221 5.18 -15.15 22.22
C ARG A 221 3.70 -14.83 22.00
N GLY A 222 2.82 -15.83 21.99
CA GLY A 222 1.36 -15.61 21.89
C GLY A 222 0.76 -15.89 20.50
N TYR A 223 1.55 -16.39 19.54
CA TYR A 223 1.01 -16.65 18.19
C TYR A 223 -0.08 -17.72 18.18
N LYS A 224 -0.02 -18.71 19.08
CA LYS A 224 -1.02 -19.77 19.16
C LYS A 224 -2.40 -19.20 19.50
N GLU A 225 -2.47 -18.27 20.43
CA GLU A 225 -3.67 -17.59 20.87
C GLU A 225 -4.24 -16.70 19.76
N LEU A 226 -3.37 -16.01 19.01
CA LEU A 226 -3.77 -15.25 17.83
C LEU A 226 -4.36 -16.16 16.75
N TYR A 227 -3.70 -17.28 16.49
CA TYR A 227 -4.14 -18.29 15.53
C TYR A 227 -5.50 -18.87 15.90
N GLU A 228 -5.71 -19.21 17.18
CA GLU A 228 -6.99 -19.70 17.69
C GLU A 228 -8.10 -18.65 17.60
N ALA A 229 -7.81 -17.38 17.91
CA ALA A 229 -8.76 -16.27 17.78
C ALA A 229 -9.20 -16.06 16.32
N LEU A 230 -8.24 -16.07 15.39
CA LEU A 230 -8.50 -15.96 13.94
C LEU A 230 -9.33 -17.14 13.43
N ASN A 231 -9.01 -18.37 13.85
CA ASN A 231 -9.76 -19.56 13.47
C ASN A 231 -11.20 -19.54 14.01
N LYS A 232 -11.39 -19.10 15.25
CA LYS A 232 -12.72 -18.94 15.84
C LYS A 232 -13.55 -17.94 15.03
N ALA A 233 -12.99 -16.76 14.76
CA ALA A 233 -13.66 -15.74 13.98
C ALA A 233 -13.96 -16.20 12.53
N HIS A 234 -13.07 -17.01 11.93
CA HIS A 234 -13.34 -17.64 10.64
C HIS A 234 -14.57 -18.55 10.68
N LYS A 235 -14.65 -19.46 11.67
CA LYS A 235 -15.78 -20.39 11.83
C LYS A 235 -17.10 -19.66 12.07
N GLU A 236 -17.10 -18.62 12.91
CA GLU A 236 -18.29 -17.80 13.18
C GLU A 236 -18.79 -17.07 11.93
N MET A 237 -17.89 -16.61 11.07
CA MET A 237 -18.26 -15.94 9.82
C MET A 237 -18.89 -16.90 8.80
N GLN A 238 -18.47 -18.17 8.75
CA GLN A 238 -19.04 -19.19 7.83
C GLN A 238 -20.46 -19.65 8.22
N GLN A 239 -20.92 -19.32 9.44
CA GLN A 239 -22.25 -19.69 9.95
C GLN A 239 -23.30 -18.60 9.73
N ARG A 240 -22.91 -17.42 9.23
CA ARG A 240 -23.80 -16.30 8.92
C ARG A 240 -24.16 -16.30 7.44
#